data_AF-A0A1U7VR37-F1
#
_entry.id   AF-A0A1U7VR37-F1
#
_cell.length_a   1.000
_cell.length_b   1.000
_cell.length_c   1.000
_cell.angle_alpha   90.00
_cell.angle_beta   90.00
_cell.angle_gamma   90.00
#
_symmetry.space_group_name_H-M   'P 1'
#
loop_
_entity.id
_entity.type
_entity.pdbx_description
1 polymer ?
#
loop_
_entity_poly.entity_id
_entity_poly.type
_entity_poly.pdbx_seq_one_letter_code
_entity_poly.pdbx_strand_id
1 'polypeptide(L)'
;EERDESRKVVEGRASTVHDRFRVEAEELIRNQPPNESGAPFQLSAEDVERLWTRAAGGPKWGKVYGLPTKTFHRYRCGMQGIGTSSQAEQLDGESLSAMRETVTKLTSELEASKEREKLRDAQYIGVVAQCQSMQEQIKNLLAGSFLIPHIDLFVELPPLPANPPPDAP
;
A
#
# COMPACT_ATOMS: atom_id res chain seq x y z
N GLU A 1 25.18 -13.71 5.97
CA GLU A 1 24.18 -14.60 6.60
C GLU A 1 23.04 -14.99 5.65
N GLU A 2 22.37 -14.05 4.97
CA GLU A 2 21.25 -14.35 4.05
C GLU A 2 21.58 -15.30 2.87
N ARG A 3 22.82 -15.25 2.35
CA ARG A 3 23.29 -16.19 1.31
C ARG A 3 23.45 -17.62 1.81
N ASP A 4 23.85 -17.81 3.07
CA ASP A 4 24.01 -19.16 3.64
C ASP A 4 22.66 -19.79 3.90
N GLU A 5 21.68 -19.01 4.36
CA GLU A 5 20.33 -19.51 4.59
C GLU A 5 19.63 -19.87 3.26
N SER A 6 19.84 -19.06 2.22
CA SER A 6 19.38 -19.39 0.86
C SER A 6 20.02 -20.66 0.31
N ARG A 7 21.32 -20.89 0.60
CA ARG A 7 22.04 -22.10 0.19
C ARG A 7 21.50 -23.34 0.89
N LYS A 8 21.29 -23.27 2.20
CA LYS A 8 20.70 -24.36 3.00
C LYS A 8 19.28 -24.72 2.54
N VAL A 9 18.45 -23.72 2.20
CA VAL A 9 17.09 -23.96 1.69
C VAL A 9 17.09 -24.63 0.32
N VAL A 10 17.99 -24.22 -0.57
CA VAL A 10 18.18 -24.86 -1.89
C VAL A 10 18.65 -26.30 -1.72
N GLU A 11 19.57 -26.56 -0.80
CA GLU A 11 20.12 -27.88 -0.51
C GLU A 11 19.07 -28.83 0.10
N GLY A 12 18.25 -28.34 1.03
CA GLY A 12 17.12 -29.11 1.58
C GLY A 12 16.09 -29.51 0.52
N ARG A 13 15.81 -28.60 -0.44
CA ARG A 13 14.93 -28.92 -1.58
C ARG A 13 15.56 -29.94 -2.53
N ALA A 14 16.84 -29.81 -2.84
CA ALA A 14 17.55 -30.74 -3.70
C ALA A 14 17.61 -32.15 -3.08
N SER A 15 17.87 -32.25 -1.77
CA SER A 15 17.85 -33.52 -1.03
C SER A 15 16.48 -34.19 -1.13
N THR A 16 15.41 -33.43 -0.90
CA THR A 16 14.04 -33.97 -0.94
C THR A 16 13.66 -34.50 -2.33
N VAL A 17 14.08 -33.80 -3.39
CA VAL A 17 13.85 -34.24 -4.79
C VAL A 17 14.65 -35.51 -5.10
N HIS A 18 15.90 -35.56 -4.67
CA HIS A 18 16.76 -36.73 -4.86
C HIS A 18 16.22 -37.97 -4.12
N ASP A 19 15.76 -37.80 -2.88
CA ASP A 19 15.18 -38.91 -2.10
C ASP A 19 13.91 -39.46 -2.77
N ARG A 20 13.04 -38.59 -3.29
CA ARG A 20 11.86 -39.00 -4.08
C ARG A 20 12.25 -39.77 -5.33
N PHE A 21 13.21 -39.25 -6.10
CA PHE A 21 13.71 -39.93 -7.29
C PHE A 21 14.24 -41.33 -6.96
N ARG A 22 15.02 -41.46 -5.88
CA ARG A 22 15.57 -42.75 -5.45
C ARG A 22 14.47 -43.76 -5.14
N VAL A 23 13.44 -43.36 -4.40
CA VAL A 23 12.30 -44.24 -4.06
C VAL A 23 11.55 -44.69 -5.32
N GLU A 24 11.22 -43.76 -6.23
CA GLU A 24 10.51 -44.10 -7.47
C GLU A 24 11.36 -44.97 -8.41
N ALA A 25 12.68 -44.76 -8.46
CA ALA A 25 13.61 -45.59 -9.23
C ALA A 25 13.70 -47.01 -8.68
N GLU A 26 13.79 -47.17 -7.34
CA GLU A 26 13.80 -48.47 -6.68
C GLU A 26 12.47 -49.22 -6.87
N GLU A 27 11.32 -48.53 -6.82
CA GLU A 27 10.02 -49.12 -7.13
C GLU A 27 9.94 -49.58 -8.58
N LEU A 28 10.43 -48.78 -9.54
CA LEU A 28 10.42 -49.16 -10.94
C LEU A 28 11.28 -50.40 -11.19
N ILE A 29 12.47 -50.48 -10.62
CA ILE A 29 13.34 -51.67 -10.68
C ILE A 29 12.64 -52.90 -10.11
N ARG A 30 11.89 -52.74 -9.00
CA ARG A 30 11.18 -53.85 -8.34
C ARG A 30 9.99 -54.38 -9.13
N ASN A 31 9.33 -53.50 -9.88
CA ASN A 31 8.15 -53.83 -10.68
C ASN A 31 8.49 -54.38 -12.07
N GLN A 32 9.78 -54.47 -12.42
CA GLN A 32 10.21 -55.07 -13.68
C GLN A 32 10.04 -56.60 -13.64
N PRO A 33 9.65 -57.24 -14.75
CA PRO A 33 9.60 -58.69 -14.83
C PRO A 33 11.02 -59.26 -14.63
N PRO A 34 11.16 -60.47 -14.06
CA PRO A 34 12.43 -61.15 -13.97
C PRO A 34 13.05 -61.21 -15.36
N ASN A 35 14.21 -60.58 -15.56
CA ASN A 35 14.86 -60.71 -16.84
C ASN A 35 15.38 -62.14 -17.00
N GLU A 36 15.22 -62.71 -18.19
CA GLU A 36 15.66 -64.08 -18.48
C GLU A 36 17.20 -64.22 -18.44
N SER A 37 17.92 -63.10 -18.35
CA SER A 37 19.39 -63.00 -18.42
C SER A 37 20.08 -62.82 -17.07
N GLY A 38 19.36 -62.65 -15.95
CA GLY A 38 19.95 -62.46 -14.61
C GLY A 38 20.79 -61.18 -14.43
N ALA A 39 20.79 -60.26 -15.39
CA ALA A 39 21.53 -59.01 -15.32
C ALA A 39 20.79 -57.99 -14.42
N PRO A 40 21.48 -57.10 -13.69
CA PRO A 40 20.81 -55.99 -13.01
C PRO A 40 20.01 -55.16 -14.01
N PHE A 41 18.73 -54.87 -13.69
CA PHE A 41 17.91 -54.01 -14.52
C PHE A 41 18.53 -52.60 -14.56
N GLN A 42 18.93 -52.14 -15.74
CA GLN A 42 19.43 -50.79 -15.94
C GLN A 42 18.29 -49.90 -16.42
N LEU A 43 18.06 -48.79 -15.73
CA LEU A 43 17.11 -47.78 -16.16
C LEU A 43 17.58 -47.17 -17.47
N SER A 44 16.68 -47.11 -18.46
CA SER A 44 16.95 -46.39 -19.71
C SER A 44 17.12 -44.88 -19.42
N ALA A 45 17.82 -44.16 -20.31
CA ALA A 45 18.00 -42.72 -20.16
C ALA A 45 16.64 -41.98 -20.11
N GLU A 46 15.66 -42.47 -20.87
CA GLU A 46 14.30 -41.97 -20.93
C GLU A 46 13.53 -42.21 -19.62
N ASP A 47 13.72 -43.37 -18.98
CA ASP A 47 13.09 -43.67 -17.69
C ASP A 47 13.69 -42.83 -16.56
N VAL A 48 15.03 -42.64 -16.58
CA VAL A 48 15.71 -41.73 -15.65
C VAL A 48 15.20 -40.31 -15.81
N GLU A 49 15.06 -39.81 -17.05
CA GLU A 49 14.55 -38.45 -17.32
C GLU A 49 13.09 -38.29 -16.87
N ARG A 50 12.25 -39.30 -17.12
CA ARG A 50 10.83 -39.31 -16.70
C ARG A 50 10.70 -39.29 -15.18
N LEU A 51 11.40 -40.17 -14.48
CA LEU A 51 11.40 -40.26 -13.02
C LEU A 51 11.95 -38.98 -12.40
N TRP A 52 13.04 -38.43 -12.95
CA TRP A 52 13.62 -37.18 -12.48
C TRP A 52 12.66 -36.01 -12.65
N THR A 53 11.99 -35.90 -13.80
CA THR A 53 10.99 -34.86 -14.06
C THR A 53 9.81 -34.97 -13.10
N ARG A 54 9.36 -36.19 -12.78
CA ARG A 54 8.29 -36.44 -11.81
C ARG A 54 8.71 -36.05 -10.39
N ALA A 55 9.89 -36.47 -9.94
CA ALA A 55 10.42 -36.15 -8.62
C ALA A 55 10.69 -34.64 -8.42
N ALA A 56 11.19 -33.97 -9.46
CA ALA A 56 11.50 -32.53 -9.46
C ALA A 56 10.27 -31.62 -9.62
N GLY A 57 9.08 -32.19 -9.88
CA GLY A 57 7.83 -31.44 -10.01
C GLY A 57 7.63 -30.80 -11.38
N GLY A 58 8.21 -31.37 -12.43
CA GLY A 58 8.07 -30.92 -13.81
C GLY A 58 8.93 -29.70 -14.17
N PRO A 59 8.88 -29.27 -15.44
CA PRO A 59 9.65 -28.11 -15.90
C PRO A 59 9.11 -26.83 -15.27
N LYS A 60 9.86 -26.23 -14.33
CA LYS A 60 9.56 -24.88 -13.87
C LYS A 60 10.21 -23.92 -14.86
N TRP A 61 9.41 -23.10 -15.56
CA TRP A 61 9.89 -22.22 -16.63
C TRP A 61 10.56 -22.96 -17.81
N GLY A 62 10.10 -24.17 -18.12
CA GLY A 62 10.66 -24.95 -19.23
C GLY A 62 12.07 -25.48 -18.98
N LYS A 63 12.53 -25.53 -17.71
CA LYS A 63 13.79 -26.16 -17.31
C LYS A 63 13.55 -27.06 -16.08
N VAL A 64 14.21 -28.22 -16.08
CA VAL A 64 14.32 -29.10 -14.91
C VAL A 64 15.78 -29.06 -14.46
N TYR A 65 16.02 -28.89 -13.16
CA TYR A 65 17.36 -28.86 -12.60
C TYR A 65 18.13 -30.14 -12.96
N GLY A 66 19.35 -30.02 -13.49
CA GLY A 66 20.23 -31.17 -13.78
C GLY A 66 20.01 -31.88 -15.11
N LEU A 67 18.96 -31.56 -15.88
CA LEU A 67 18.74 -32.13 -17.22
C LEU A 67 19.40 -31.28 -18.32
N PRO A 68 20.11 -31.89 -19.29
CA PRO A 68 20.72 -31.15 -20.40
C PRO A 68 19.67 -30.40 -21.21
N THR A 69 19.93 -29.13 -21.51
CA THR A 69 19.01 -28.22 -22.22
C THR A 69 18.56 -28.70 -23.61
N LYS A 70 19.22 -29.73 -24.18
CA LYS A 70 19.00 -30.23 -25.54
C LYS A 70 17.68 -31.00 -25.70
N THR A 71 17.15 -31.66 -24.66
CA THR A 71 15.88 -32.41 -24.74
C THR A 71 14.64 -31.52 -24.58
N PHE A 72 14.80 -30.25 -24.20
CA PHE A 72 13.71 -29.27 -24.11
C PHE A 72 13.27 -28.74 -25.49
N HIS A 73 12.91 -29.65 -26.39
CA HIS A 73 12.16 -29.29 -27.59
C HIS A 73 10.71 -29.03 -27.21
N ARG A 74 10.41 -27.76 -26.88
CA ARG A 74 9.10 -27.15 -27.09
C ARG A 74 7.92 -27.91 -26.47
N TYR A 75 7.82 -27.95 -25.13
CA TYR A 75 6.51 -28.05 -24.48
C TYR A 75 5.81 -26.68 -24.58
N ARG A 76 5.34 -26.34 -25.79
CA ARG A 76 4.54 -25.13 -26.08
C ARG A 76 3.03 -25.40 -25.89
N CYS A 77 2.67 -26.29 -24.96
CA CYS A 77 1.31 -26.50 -24.49
C CYS A 77 1.29 -26.24 -22.99
N GLY A 78 0.89 -25.02 -22.59
CA GLY A 78 0.62 -24.71 -21.17
C GLY A 78 1.12 -23.35 -20.69
N MET A 79 2.12 -22.74 -21.32
CA MET A 79 2.58 -21.39 -20.96
C MET A 79 1.83 -20.26 -21.69
N GLN A 80 0.53 -20.45 -21.93
CA GLN A 80 -0.32 -19.45 -22.58
C GLN A 80 -0.77 -18.31 -21.64
N GLY A 81 -0.15 -18.21 -20.46
CA GLY A 81 -0.53 -17.28 -19.40
C GLY A 81 0.59 -16.43 -18.81
N ILE A 82 1.85 -16.58 -19.24
CA ILE A 82 2.87 -15.57 -18.95
C ILE A 82 2.95 -14.72 -20.21
N GLY A 83 2.29 -13.56 -20.16
CA GLY A 83 2.10 -12.63 -21.27
C GLY A 83 3.33 -12.61 -22.16
N THR A 84 3.19 -13.21 -23.33
CA THR A 84 4.12 -12.96 -24.43
C THR A 84 4.12 -11.46 -24.66
N SER A 85 5.28 -10.94 -25.05
CA SER A 85 5.57 -9.54 -25.40
C SER A 85 4.51 -8.83 -26.29
N SER A 86 3.54 -9.54 -26.84
CA SER A 86 2.39 -9.04 -27.59
C SER A 86 1.36 -8.28 -26.76
N GLN A 87 1.34 -8.37 -25.42
CA GLN A 87 0.43 -7.52 -24.63
C GLN A 87 0.88 -6.05 -24.62
N ALA A 88 2.15 -5.77 -24.92
CA ALA A 88 2.66 -4.41 -25.08
C ALA A 88 2.15 -3.74 -26.37
N GLU A 89 1.70 -4.51 -27.37
CA GLU A 89 1.12 -3.99 -28.61
C GLU A 89 -0.40 -3.75 -28.52
N GLN A 90 -1.05 -4.16 -27.41
CA GLN A 90 -2.50 -4.01 -27.24
C GLN A 90 -2.90 -2.79 -26.39
N LEU A 91 -1.94 -2.05 -25.84
CA LEU A 91 -2.21 -0.71 -25.31
C LEU A 91 -2.15 0.25 -26.48
N ASP A 92 -3.34 0.58 -27.00
CA ASP A 92 -3.52 1.62 -28.01
C ASP A 92 -2.76 2.89 -27.60
N GLY A 93 -1.90 3.39 -28.49
CA GLY A 93 -1.00 4.51 -28.18
C GLY A 93 -1.77 5.77 -27.79
N GLU A 94 -3.00 5.92 -28.30
CA GLU A 94 -3.91 7.00 -27.96
C GLU A 94 -4.44 6.87 -26.52
N SER A 95 -4.79 5.65 -26.09
CA SER A 95 -5.17 5.37 -24.68
C SER A 95 -4.05 5.70 -23.71
N LEU A 96 -2.80 5.35 -24.05
CA LEU A 96 -1.64 5.66 -23.20
C LEU A 96 -1.33 7.16 -23.16
N SER A 97 -1.51 7.86 -24.30
CA SER A 97 -1.38 9.31 -24.38
C SER A 97 -2.44 10.02 -23.53
N ALA A 98 -3.70 9.62 -23.63
CA ALA A 98 -4.80 10.19 -22.85
C ALA A 98 -4.60 9.95 -21.34
N MET A 99 -4.11 8.78 -20.94
CA MET A 99 -3.76 8.51 -19.54
C MET A 99 -2.61 9.41 -19.07
N ARG A 100 -1.59 9.64 -19.89
CA ARG A 100 -0.49 10.55 -19.55
C ARG A 100 -0.98 11.97 -19.37
N GLU A 101 -1.89 12.45 -20.22
CA GLU A 101 -2.48 13.78 -20.13
C GLU A 101 -3.36 13.96 -18.89
N THR A 102 -4.17 12.95 -18.54
CA THR A 102 -4.96 13.01 -17.30
C THR A 102 -4.08 13.02 -16.06
N VAL A 103 -2.99 12.24 -16.04
CA VAL A 103 -2.01 12.28 -14.94
C VAL A 103 -1.36 13.65 -14.80
N THR A 104 -0.91 14.27 -15.90
CA THR A 104 -0.29 15.61 -15.83
C THR A 104 -1.29 16.67 -15.38
N LYS A 105 -2.54 16.60 -15.89
CA LYS A 105 -3.62 17.50 -15.47
C LYS A 105 -3.94 17.38 -13.98
N LEU A 106 -4.18 16.16 -13.49
CA LEU A 106 -4.50 15.92 -12.08
C LEU A 106 -3.34 16.31 -11.16
N THR A 107 -2.10 16.09 -11.59
CA THR A 107 -0.92 16.53 -10.84
C THR A 107 -0.86 18.05 -10.71
N SER A 108 -1.16 18.79 -11.79
CA SER A 108 -1.24 20.26 -11.77
C SER A 108 -2.37 20.76 -10.86
N GLU A 109 -3.56 20.16 -10.96
CA GLU A 109 -4.71 20.52 -10.11
C GLU A 109 -4.45 20.24 -8.62
N LEU A 110 -3.75 19.16 -8.31
CA LEU A 110 -3.37 18.80 -6.94
C LEU A 110 -2.43 19.84 -6.32
N GLU A 111 -1.37 20.24 -7.03
CA GLU A 111 -0.45 21.27 -6.53
C GLU A 111 -1.16 22.63 -6.41
N ALA A 112 -2.02 23.00 -7.36
CA ALA A 112 -2.83 24.21 -7.26
C ALA A 112 -3.82 24.15 -6.07
N SER A 113 -4.37 22.98 -5.74
CA SER A 113 -5.24 22.80 -4.57
C SER A 113 -4.47 22.96 -3.26
N LYS A 114 -3.27 22.37 -3.19
CA LYS A 114 -2.38 22.43 -2.04
C LYS A 114 -1.94 23.85 -1.71
N GLU A 115 -1.60 24.67 -2.72
CA GLU A 115 -1.28 26.08 -2.50
C GLU A 115 -2.48 26.89 -2.01
N ARG A 116 -3.69 26.62 -2.54
CA ARG A 116 -4.92 27.24 -2.04
C ARG A 116 -5.21 26.85 -0.59
N GLU A 117 -4.90 25.61 -0.20
CA GLU A 117 -5.07 25.12 1.16
C GLU A 117 -4.11 25.81 2.13
N LYS A 118 -2.82 25.91 1.79
CA LYS A 118 -1.83 26.66 2.60
C LYS A 118 -2.26 28.10 2.86
N LEU A 119 -2.85 28.76 1.85
CA LEU A 119 -3.35 30.12 2.00
C LEU A 119 -4.52 30.20 2.99
N ARG A 120 -5.45 29.23 2.94
CA ARG A 120 -6.56 29.14 3.91
C ARG A 120 -6.06 28.87 5.32
N ASP A 121 -5.08 27.98 5.47
CA ASP A 121 -4.48 27.68 6.78
C ASP A 121 -3.79 28.91 7.38
N ALA A 122 -3.03 29.65 6.58
CA ALA A 122 -2.40 30.88 7.03
C ALA A 122 -3.44 31.94 7.46
N GLN A 123 -4.54 32.08 6.71
CA GLN A 123 -5.66 32.95 7.09
C GLN A 123 -6.32 32.49 8.39
N TYR A 124 -6.57 31.19 8.54
CA TYR A 124 -7.18 30.62 9.73
C TYR A 124 -6.32 30.88 10.98
N ILE A 125 -5.00 30.66 10.89
CA ILE A 125 -4.06 30.99 11.97
C ILE A 125 -4.14 32.47 12.35
N GLY A 126 -4.22 33.37 11.36
CA GLY A 126 -4.37 34.80 11.59
C GLY A 126 -5.67 35.16 12.32
N VAL A 127 -6.80 34.58 11.92
CA VAL A 127 -8.10 34.78 12.58
C VAL A 127 -8.08 34.25 14.01
N VAL A 128 -7.50 33.07 14.24
CA VAL A 128 -7.37 32.50 15.59
C VAL A 128 -6.53 33.40 16.50
N ALA A 129 -5.40 33.93 16.00
CA ALA A 129 -4.58 34.87 16.76
C ALA A 129 -5.34 36.17 17.10
N GLN A 130 -6.14 36.68 16.15
CA GLN A 130 -6.99 37.84 16.40
C GLN A 130 -8.04 37.57 17.49
N CYS A 131 -8.72 36.43 17.44
CA CYS A 131 -9.68 36.01 18.47
C CYS A 131 -9.04 35.90 19.85
N GLN A 132 -7.84 35.31 19.94
CA GLN A 132 -7.10 35.21 21.20
C GLN A 132 -6.73 36.59 21.77
N SER A 133 -6.28 37.50 20.90
CA SER A 133 -5.98 38.89 21.29
C SER A 133 -7.22 39.61 21.83
N MET A 134 -8.35 39.50 21.15
CA MET A 134 -9.62 40.07 21.62
C MET A 134 -10.07 39.46 22.95
N GLN A 135 -9.94 38.15 23.10
CA GLN A 135 -10.29 37.46 24.34
C GLN A 135 -9.45 37.97 25.52
N GLU A 136 -8.15 38.20 25.33
CA GLU A 136 -7.29 38.73 26.39
C GLU A 136 -7.61 40.21 26.68
N GLN A 137 -7.95 41.01 25.68
CA GLN A 137 -8.42 42.39 25.91
C GLN A 137 -9.69 42.43 26.75
N ILE A 138 -10.68 41.57 26.45
CA ILE A 138 -11.92 41.47 27.23
C ILE A 138 -11.61 41.04 28.67
N LYS A 139 -10.75 40.03 28.84
CA LYS A 139 -10.34 39.56 30.17
C LYS A 139 -9.65 40.65 30.98
N ASN A 140 -8.76 41.44 30.37
CA ASN A 140 -8.09 42.56 31.01
C ASN A 140 -9.07 43.70 31.35
N LEU A 141 -10.05 43.98 30.49
CA LEU A 141 -11.11 44.93 30.80
C LEU A 141 -11.93 44.46 32.01
N LEU A 142 -12.36 43.19 32.03
CA LEU A 142 -13.09 42.62 33.16
C LEU A 142 -12.26 42.63 34.46
N ALA A 143 -10.95 42.36 34.39
CA ALA A 143 -10.04 42.43 35.52
C ALA A 143 -9.79 43.88 36.00
N GLY A 144 -9.74 44.84 35.07
CA GLY A 144 -9.55 46.27 35.37
C GLY A 144 -10.83 47.00 35.80
N SER A 145 -12.01 46.42 35.56
CA SER A 145 -13.32 47.05 35.85
C SER A 145 -13.73 47.02 37.33
N PHE A 146 -12.87 46.55 38.24
CA PHE A 146 -13.15 46.53 39.69
C PHE A 146 -12.62 47.74 40.47
N LEU A 147 -12.15 48.79 39.79
CA LEU A 147 -11.81 50.06 40.43
C LEU A 147 -12.60 51.21 39.78
N ILE A 148 -13.92 51.18 39.93
CA ILE A 148 -14.72 52.40 39.86
C ILE A 148 -14.50 53.11 41.21
N PRO A 149 -13.83 54.27 41.28
CA PRO A 149 -13.88 55.07 42.50
C PRO A 149 -15.35 55.45 42.71
N HIS A 150 -15.90 55.03 43.85
CA HIS A 150 -17.22 55.42 44.30
C HIS A 150 -17.23 56.95 44.48
N ILE A 151 -17.70 57.68 43.47
CA ILE A 151 -17.98 59.12 43.61
C ILE A 151 -19.37 59.18 44.22
N ASP A 152 -19.44 59.43 45.53
CA ASP A 152 -20.67 59.79 46.23
C ASP A 152 -21.15 61.15 45.70
N LEU A 153 -21.91 61.14 44.62
CA LEU A 153 -22.64 62.32 44.16
C LEU A 153 -23.99 62.35 44.87
N PHE A 154 -24.00 62.94 46.07
CA PHE A 154 -25.23 63.33 46.75
C PHE A 154 -25.88 64.46 45.94
N VAL A 155 -26.80 64.10 45.05
CA VAL A 155 -27.63 65.07 44.32
C VAL A 155 -28.86 65.34 45.18
N GLU A 156 -28.82 66.47 45.89
CA GLU A 156 -29.98 67.04 46.57
C GLU A 156 -30.99 67.49 45.50
N LEU A 157 -32.13 66.79 45.42
CA LEU A 157 -33.23 67.15 44.52
C LEU A 157 -33.89 68.45 45.00
N PRO A 158 -34.16 69.44 44.13
CA PRO A 158 -34.91 70.63 44.53
C PRO A 158 -36.38 70.26 44.80
N PRO A 159 -37.06 70.98 45.72
CA PRO A 159 -38.43 70.65 46.08
C PRO A 159 -39.39 70.97 44.92
N LEU A 160 -40.34 70.06 44.66
CA LEU A 160 -41.41 70.24 43.68
C LEU A 160 -42.30 71.43 44.05
N PRO A 161 -42.76 72.24 43.07
CA PRO A 161 -43.66 73.35 43.34
C PRO A 161 -45.04 72.83 43.82
N ALA A 162 -45.58 73.50 44.83
CA ALA A 162 -46.86 73.20 45.44
C ALA A 162 -48.02 73.36 44.43
N ASN A 163 -48.94 72.40 44.41
CA ASN A 163 -50.19 72.49 43.63
C ASN A 163 -51.04 73.66 44.16
N PRO A 164 -51.61 74.51 43.28
CA PRO A 164 -52.60 75.49 43.70
C PRO A 164 -53.93 74.80 44.09
N PRO A 165 -54.69 75.38 45.05
CA PRO A 165 -55.89 74.76 45.61
C PRO A 165 -57.08 74.75 44.63
N PRO A 166 -58.07 73.87 44.83
CA PRO A 166 -59.18 73.66 43.91
C PRO A 166 -60.29 74.72 44.11
N ASP A 167 -60.78 75.24 42.98
CA ASP A 167 -62.06 75.95 42.73
C ASP A 167 -62.38 77.19 43.61
N ALA A 168 -62.64 78.39 43.08
CA ALA A 168 -63.85 78.88 42.37
C ALA A 168 -63.90 80.42 42.64
N PRO A 169 -64.80 81.25 42.05
CA PRO A 169 -65.90 80.98 41.11
C PRO A 169 -65.75 81.61 39.71
#